data_AF-A0A8H3XMS4-F1
#
_entry.id   AF-A0A8H3XMS4-F1
#
_cell.length_a   1.000
_cell.length_b   1.000
_cell.length_c   1.000
_cell.angle_alpha   90.00
_cell.angle_beta   90.00
_cell.angle_gamma   90.00
#
_symmetry.space_group_name_H-M   'P 1'
#
loop_
_entity.id
_entity.type
_entity.pdbx_description
1 polymer ?
#
loop_
_entity_poly.entity_id
_entity_poly.type
_entity_poly.pdbx_seq_one_letter_code
_entity_poly.pdbx_strand_id
1 'polypeptide(L)'
;MDAQEYVIADNNLITTEMLTDEEIIEAIRNRDCIEPEEESSCKQISHAEALRFIRGILTFLEQRPDGSFKVDESIIQHLEKLKKEINLKLIASKRQATLDTFICDTN
;
A
#
# COMPACT_ATOMS: atom_id res chain seq x y z
N MET A 1 45.46 -2.00 25.12
CA MET A 1 44.88 -3.33 24.92
C MET A 1 45.98 -4.36 24.87
N ASP A 2 46.45 -4.73 26.05
CA ASP A 2 47.24 -5.94 26.24
C ASP A 2 46.31 -7.17 26.34
N ALA A 3 46.84 -8.38 26.19
CA ALA A 3 46.05 -9.62 26.20
C ALA A 3 45.24 -9.82 27.50
N GLN A 4 45.72 -9.34 28.65
CA GLN A 4 45.00 -9.36 29.92
C GLN A 4 43.80 -8.40 29.91
N GLU A 5 43.94 -7.20 29.33
CA GLU A 5 42.81 -6.27 29.17
C GLU A 5 41.72 -6.87 28.26
N TYR A 6 42.09 -7.66 27.25
CA TYR A 6 41.13 -8.35 26.38
C TYR A 6 40.37 -9.47 27.13
N VAL A 7 41.08 -10.30 27.91
CA VAL A 7 40.46 -11.39 28.69
C VAL A 7 39.52 -10.84 29.77
N ILE A 8 39.87 -9.72 30.41
CA ILE A 8 39.00 -9.09 31.41
C ILE A 8 37.74 -8.51 30.75
N ALA A 9 37.88 -7.87 29.57
CA ALA A 9 36.73 -7.37 28.82
C ALA A 9 35.80 -8.50 28.35
N ASP A 10 36.35 -9.61 27.87
CA ASP A 10 35.59 -10.78 27.43
C ASP A 10 34.85 -11.47 28.59
N ASN A 11 35.51 -11.65 29.74
CA ASN A 11 34.89 -12.18 30.95
C ASN A 11 33.78 -11.26 31.51
N ASN A 12 33.96 -9.94 31.39
CA ASN A 12 32.94 -8.96 31.77
C ASN A 12 31.76 -8.92 30.78
N LEU A 13 31.98 -9.27 29.51
CA LEU A 13 30.93 -9.38 28.50
C LEU A 13 30.10 -10.65 28.70
N ILE A 14 30.74 -11.76 29.07
CA ILE A 14 30.09 -13.06 29.38
C ILE A 14 29.24 -12.97 30.66
N THR A 15 29.55 -12.05 31.58
CA THR A 15 28.78 -11.80 32.80
C THR A 15 27.59 -10.86 32.61
N THR A 16 27.36 -10.35 31.40
CA THR A 16 26.07 -9.74 31.07
C THR A 16 25.04 -10.86 31.01
N GLU A 17 24.16 -10.93 32.01
CA GLU A 17 23.13 -11.96 32.15
C GLU A 17 22.43 -12.20 30.80
N MET A 18 22.71 -13.34 30.19
CA MET A 18 21.96 -13.78 29.03
C MET A 18 20.52 -14.00 29.48
N LEU A 19 19.57 -13.37 28.78
CA LEU A 19 18.16 -13.59 29.04
C LEU A 19 17.87 -15.09 29.00
N THR A 20 17.14 -15.54 30.01
CA THR A 20 16.63 -16.91 30.07
C THR A 20 15.58 -17.12 28.98
N ASP A 21 15.37 -18.38 28.58
CA ASP A 21 14.35 -18.72 27.58
C ASP A 21 12.96 -18.22 28.01
N GLU A 22 12.66 -18.25 29.31
CA GLU A 22 11.43 -17.70 29.88
C GLU A 22 11.30 -16.19 29.66
N GLU A 23 12.37 -15.43 29.90
CA GLU A 23 12.40 -13.97 29.67
C GLU A 23 12.33 -13.62 28.17
N ILE A 24 12.95 -14.45 27.32
CA ILE A 24 12.85 -14.33 25.86
C ILE A 24 11.40 -14.55 25.42
N ILE A 25 10.74 -15.59 25.93
CA ILE A 25 9.35 -15.91 25.62
C ILE A 25 8.41 -14.80 26.12
N GLU A 26 8.63 -14.24 27.30
CA GLU A 26 7.83 -13.13 27.84
C GLU A 26 8.02 -11.84 27.02
N ALA A 27 9.25 -11.53 26.60
CA ALA A 27 9.54 -10.39 25.74
C ALA A 27 8.89 -10.51 24.35
N ILE A 28 8.75 -11.72 23.82
CA ILE A 28 8.05 -12.00 22.56
C ILE A 28 6.54 -11.94 22.75
N ARG A 29 6.02 -12.51 23.84
CA ARG A 29 4.58 -12.54 24.15
C ARG A 29 4.01 -11.15 24.43
N ASN A 30 4.80 -10.24 24.99
CA ASN A 30 4.46 -8.83 25.16
C ASN A 30 4.55 -8.00 23.86
N ARG A 31 4.94 -8.60 22.73
CA ARG A 31 4.86 -7.99 21.39
C ARG A 31 3.61 -8.39 20.61
N ASP A 32 2.69 -9.14 21.22
CA ASP A 32 1.40 -9.39 20.59
C ASP A 32 0.63 -8.07 20.47
N CYS A 33 0.31 -7.71 19.23
CA CYS A 33 -0.54 -6.61 18.77
C CYS A 33 0.14 -5.26 18.43
N ILE A 34 1.26 -5.27 17.70
CA ILE A 34 1.33 -4.34 16.56
C ILE A 34 0.87 -5.14 15.34
N GLU A 35 -0.43 -5.37 15.28
CA GLU A 35 -1.10 -5.56 14.00
C GLU A 35 -0.65 -4.35 13.15
N PRO A 36 -0.05 -4.55 11.96
CA PRO A 36 0.34 -3.43 11.12
C PRO A 36 -0.89 -2.55 10.96
N GLU A 37 -0.76 -1.30 11.42
CA GLU A 37 -1.80 -0.27 11.44
C GLU A 37 -2.73 -0.45 10.25
N GLU A 38 -4.04 -0.55 10.51
CA GLU A 38 -5.12 -0.52 9.53
C GLU A 38 -4.64 0.18 8.26
N GLU A 39 -4.57 -0.55 7.13
CA GLU A 39 -4.24 0.04 5.83
C GLU A 39 -4.96 1.38 5.75
N SER A 40 -4.20 2.47 5.89
CA SER A 40 -4.74 3.79 6.15
C SER A 40 -5.90 4.01 5.20
N SER A 41 -7.13 4.13 5.73
CA SER A 41 -8.37 4.16 4.95
C SER A 41 -8.15 5.01 3.71
N CYS A 42 -7.95 4.34 2.57
CA CYS A 42 -7.65 5.06 1.34
C CYS A 42 -8.87 5.94 1.07
N LYS A 43 -8.65 7.25 0.94
CA LYS A 43 -9.73 8.20 0.67
C LYS A 43 -10.53 7.67 -0.50
N GLN A 44 -11.81 7.42 -0.28
CA GLN A 44 -12.72 7.03 -1.34
C GLN A 44 -12.82 8.18 -2.33
N ILE A 45 -12.58 7.88 -3.61
CA ILE A 45 -12.72 8.83 -4.71
C ILE A 45 -13.86 8.40 -5.63
N SER A 46 -14.49 9.36 -6.31
CA SER A 46 -15.52 9.05 -7.29
C SER A 46 -14.96 8.36 -8.53
N HIS A 47 -15.80 7.63 -9.26
CA HIS A 47 -15.42 7.04 -10.56
C HIS A 47 -14.95 8.11 -11.57
N ALA A 48 -15.52 9.32 -11.52
CA ALA A 48 -15.12 10.43 -12.37
C ALA A 48 -13.71 10.93 -12.05
N GLU A 49 -13.38 11.06 -10.76
CA GLU A 49 -12.04 11.45 -10.31
C GLU A 49 -11.00 10.38 -10.66
N ALA A 50 -11.31 9.11 -10.42
CA ALA A 50 -10.44 8.00 -10.78
C ALA A 50 -10.09 8.00 -12.29
N LEU A 51 -11.09 8.23 -13.16
CA LEU A 51 -10.86 8.36 -14.60
C LEU A 51 -9.98 9.56 -14.95
N ARG A 52 -10.17 10.70 -14.28
CA ARG A 52 -9.35 11.89 -14.49
C ARG A 52 -7.88 11.61 -14.17
N PHE A 53 -7.62 10.93 -13.05
CA PHE A 53 -6.25 10.58 -12.65
C PHE A 53 -5.61 9.59 -13.62
N ILE A 54 -6.30 8.51 -14.00
CA ILE A 54 -5.76 7.51 -14.93
C ILE A 54 -5.44 8.14 -16.30
N ARG A 55 -6.32 9.01 -16.81
CA ARG A 55 -6.05 9.74 -18.05
C ARG A 55 -4.80 10.62 -17.93
N GLY A 56 -4.66 11.34 -16.83
CA GLY A 56 -3.48 12.18 -16.58
C GLY A 56 -2.18 11.36 -16.55
N ILE A 57 -2.21 10.18 -15.91
CA ILE A 57 -1.06 9.27 -15.89
C ILE A 57 -0.73 8.79 -17.31
N LEU A 58 -1.71 8.29 -18.06
CA LEU A 58 -1.50 7.81 -19.43
C LEU A 58 -0.92 8.91 -20.33
N THR A 59 -1.48 10.12 -20.30
CA THR A 59 -0.96 11.26 -21.06
C THR A 59 0.48 11.59 -20.68
N PHE A 60 0.81 11.56 -19.38
CA PHE A 60 2.16 11.79 -18.91
C PHE A 60 3.15 10.70 -19.35
N LEU A 61 2.68 9.46 -19.51
CA LEU A 61 3.50 8.36 -20.04
C LEU A 61 3.70 8.49 -21.55
N GLU A 62 2.69 8.93 -22.30
CA GLU A 62 2.74 9.10 -23.76
C GLU A 62 3.58 10.30 -24.21
N GLN A 63 3.56 11.42 -23.49
CA GLN A 63 4.13 12.70 -23.94
C GLN A 63 5.64 12.87 -23.65
N ARG A 64 6.38 11.84 -23.24
CA ARG A 64 7.77 12.02 -22.82
C ARG A 64 8.75 12.12 -24.01
N PRO A 65 9.49 13.24 -24.14
CA PRO A 65 10.46 13.42 -25.23
C PRO A 65 11.74 12.57 -25.08
N ASP A 66 12.04 12.11 -23.87
CA ASP A 66 13.44 11.84 -23.49
C ASP A 66 13.84 10.35 -23.55
N GLY A 67 12.88 9.43 -23.74
CA GLY A 67 13.12 7.97 -23.78
C GLY A 67 13.78 7.35 -22.54
N SER A 68 14.06 8.14 -21.50
CA SER A 68 14.84 7.76 -20.31
C SER A 68 14.04 6.94 -19.31
N PHE A 69 12.73 7.15 -19.25
CA PHE A 69 11.81 6.41 -18.38
C PHE A 69 11.10 5.33 -19.18
N LYS A 70 11.66 4.11 -19.15
CA LYS A 70 11.02 2.93 -19.76
C LYS A 70 9.95 2.41 -18.83
N VAL A 71 8.69 2.64 -19.20
CA VAL A 71 7.56 1.96 -18.58
C VAL A 71 7.33 0.66 -19.32
N ASP A 72 7.10 -0.42 -18.59
CA ASP A 72 6.68 -1.67 -19.18
C ASP A 72 5.33 -1.49 -19.89
N GLU A 73 5.25 -1.93 -21.14
CA GLU A 73 4.03 -1.95 -21.93
C GLU A 73 2.88 -2.65 -21.17
N SER A 74 3.22 -3.65 -20.35
CA SER A 74 2.24 -4.32 -19.48
C SER A 74 1.53 -3.33 -18.55
N ILE A 75 2.24 -2.34 -17.99
CA ILE A 75 1.67 -1.34 -17.07
C ILE A 75 0.69 -0.44 -17.82
N ILE A 76 1.03 -0.02 -19.04
CA ILE A 76 0.15 0.79 -19.89
C ILE A 76 -1.13 0.01 -20.19
N GLN A 77 -1.01 -1.26 -20.56
CA GLN A 77 -2.16 -2.13 -20.82
C GLN A 77 -3.05 -2.31 -19.58
N HIS A 78 -2.45 -2.45 -18.39
CA HIS A 78 -3.21 -2.53 -17.15
C HIS A 78 -3.96 -1.22 -16.85
N LEU A 79 -3.33 -0.07 -17.04
CA LEU A 79 -3.97 1.24 -16.86
C LEU A 79 -5.13 1.45 -17.85
N GLU A 80 -4.95 1.04 -19.11
CA GLU A 80 -6.00 1.06 -20.13
C GLU A 80 -7.18 0.15 -19.77
N LYS A 81 -6.90 -1.05 -19.27
CA LYS A 81 -7.94 -1.98 -18.79
C LYS A 81 -8.70 -1.38 -17.61
N LEU A 82 -7.99 -0.83 -16.62
CA LEU A 82 -8.58 -0.19 -15.45
C LEU A 82 -9.47 1.01 -15.86
N LYS A 83 -9.01 1.84 -16.81
CA LYS A 83 -9.80 2.92 -17.39
C LYS A 83 -11.13 2.42 -17.96
N LYS A 84 -11.12 1.30 -18.69
CA LYS A 84 -12.34 0.69 -19.27
C LYS A 84 -13.29 0.21 -18.19
N GLU A 85 -12.77 -0.50 -17.18
CA GLU A 85 -13.57 -1.02 -16.07
C GLU A 85 -14.26 0.10 -15.27
N ILE A 86 -13.55 1.19 -14.97
CA ILE A 86 -14.14 2.32 -14.24
C ILE A 86 -15.20 3.02 -15.09
N ASN A 87 -15.01 3.14 -16.41
CA ASN A 87 -16.05 3.67 -17.29
C ASN A 87 -17.33 2.83 -17.27
N LEU A 88 -17.19 1.50 -17.30
CA LEU A 88 -18.35 0.60 -17.20
C LEU A 88 -19.09 0.79 -15.87
N LYS A 89 -18.36 0.88 -14.76
CA LYS A 89 -18.95 1.15 -13.43
C LYS A 89 -19.66 2.51 -13.38
N LEU A 90 -19.07 3.55 -13.96
CA LEU A 90 -19.69 4.87 -14.05
C LEU A 90 -20.99 4.84 -14.85
N ILE A 91 -21.01 4.15 -16.00
CA ILE A 91 -22.23 4.00 -16.82
C ILE A 91 -23.30 3.24 -16.05
N ALA A 92 -22.94 2.13 -15.40
CA ALA A 92 -23.86 1.34 -14.59
C ALA A 92 -24.44 2.17 -13.44
N SER A 93 -23.60 2.90 -12.71
CA SER A 93 -24.01 3.79 -11.62
C SER A 93 -24.98 4.87 -12.10
N LYS A 94 -24.72 5.51 -13.25
CA LYS A 94 -25.64 6.50 -13.83
C LYS A 94 -26.99 5.88 -14.23
N ARG A 95 -26.99 4.68 -14.80
CA ARG A 95 -28.21 3.95 -15.15
C ARG A 95 -29.03 3.63 -13.90
N GLN A 96 -28.39 3.15 -12.84
CA GLN A 96 -29.06 2.85 -11.58
C GLN A 96 -29.70 4.11 -11.01
N ALA A 97 -28.94 5.20 -10.90
CA ALA A 97 -29.45 6.48 -10.42
C ALA A 97 -30.65 6.98 -11.24
N THR A 98 -30.65 6.76 -12.56
CA THR A 98 -31.78 7.11 -13.43
C THR A 98 -33.03 6.29 -13.10
N LEU A 99 -32.89 4.97 -12.93
CA LEU A 99 -34.01 4.10 -12.55
C LEU A 99 -34.56 4.46 -11.18
N ASP A 100 -33.68 4.75 -10.21
CA ASP A 100 -34.08 5.13 -8.86
C ASP A 100 -34.91 6.41 -8.85
N THR A 101 -34.55 7.41 -9.66
CA THR A 101 -35.39 8.62 -9.84
C THR A 101 -36.77 8.29 -10.42
N PHE A 102 -36.85 7.46 -11.45
CA PHE A 102 -38.15 7.10 -12.05
C PHE A 102 -39.08 6.36 -11.08
N ILE A 103 -38.53 5.50 -10.22
CA ILE A 103 -39.31 4.77 -9.21
C ILE A 103 -39.78 5.70 -8.08
N CYS A 104 -38.93 6.66 -7.67
CA CYS A 104 -39.29 7.62 -6.64
C CYS A 104 -40.34 8.64 -7.09
N ASP A 105 -40.32 9.05 -8.36
CA ASP A 105 -41.25 10.06 -8.91
C ASP A 105 -42.66 9.52 -9.19
N THR A 106 -42.89 8.21 -9.06
CA THR A 106 -44.16 7.54 -9.38
C THR A 106 -44.98 7.12 -8.15
N ASN A 107 -44.58 7.54 -6.94
CA ASN A 107 -45.34 7.39 -5.69
C ASN A 107 -45.73 8.75 -5.11
#